data_AF-A0A979G836-F1
#
_entry.id   AF-A0A979G836-F1
#
_cell.length_a   1.000
_cell.length_b   1.000
_cell.length_c   1.000
_cell.angle_alpha   90.00
_cell.angle_beta   90.00
_cell.angle_gamma   90.00
#
_symmetry.space_group_name_H-M   'P 1'
#
loop_
_entity.id
_entity.type
_entity.pdbx_description
1 polymer ?
#
loop_
_entity_poly.entity_id
_entity_poly.type
_entity_poly.pdbx_seq_one_letter_code
_entity_poly.pdbx_strand_id
1 'polypeptide(L)'
;MIGNDIVDLRLACQESNWQRRGYLGKIFTAAEQEMICGASEPSDMVWLLWSCKEAAYKIVNRVTNVRVYNPVKFDCTLLHQQGHSVTGKIFHESKSYAFISNRQDSCIHTVAVAHEIFFDSLDIYTGSSWPIHLFEECALMKNQDGIPYIMNCYNDSPVPVSISHHGEYYGLVRKKAQL
;
A
#
# COMPACT_ATOMS: atom_id res chain seq x y z
N MET A 1 1.14 -10.94 7.48
CA MET A 1 2.01 -9.81 7.09
C MET A 1 1.17 -8.70 6.52
N ILE A 2 1.62 -7.45 6.70
CA ILE A 2 0.94 -6.24 6.24
C ILE A 2 1.90 -5.44 5.35
N GLY A 3 1.34 -4.72 4.39
CA GLY A 3 2.03 -3.75 3.55
C GLY A 3 1.07 -2.62 3.20
N ASN A 4 1.59 -1.43 2.92
CA ASN A 4 0.77 -0.32 2.46
C ASN A 4 1.54 0.51 1.43
N ASP A 5 0.83 1.31 0.66
CA ASP A 5 1.42 2.32 -0.20
C ASP A 5 0.55 3.57 -0.24
N ILE A 6 1.16 4.74 -0.41
CA ILE A 6 0.44 6.00 -0.44
C ILE A 6 0.90 6.84 -1.63
N VAL A 7 -0.07 7.44 -2.32
CA VAL A 7 0.19 8.26 -3.50
C VAL A 7 -0.47 9.62 -3.34
N ASP A 8 0.34 10.66 -3.21
CA ASP A 8 -0.04 12.04 -3.54
C ASP A 8 -0.23 12.20 -5.05
N LEU A 9 -1.46 12.43 -5.48
CA LEU A 9 -1.85 12.59 -6.88
C LEU A 9 -1.40 13.93 -7.47
N ARG A 10 -1.24 14.98 -6.67
CA ARG A 10 -0.72 16.26 -7.15
C ARG A 10 0.75 16.12 -7.50
N LEU A 11 1.53 15.50 -6.60
CA LEU A 11 2.94 15.24 -6.86
C LEU A 11 3.12 14.22 -7.99
N ALA A 12 2.33 13.14 -8.00
CA ALA A 12 2.38 12.13 -9.05
C ALA A 12 2.14 12.71 -10.45
N CYS A 13 1.23 13.69 -10.57
CA CYS A 13 0.94 14.40 -11.82
C CYS A 13 2.13 15.25 -12.29
N GLN A 14 2.94 15.79 -11.37
CA GLN A 14 4.12 16.60 -11.69
C GLN A 14 5.35 15.74 -12.02
N GLU A 15 5.54 14.64 -11.29
CA GLU A 15 6.76 13.83 -11.37
C GLU A 15 6.65 12.65 -12.35
N SER A 16 5.44 12.22 -12.71
CA SER A 16 5.23 11.07 -13.57
C SER A 16 4.35 11.37 -14.77
N ASN A 17 4.91 11.13 -15.95
CA ASN A 17 4.15 11.07 -17.19
C ASN A 17 3.78 9.61 -17.50
N TRP A 18 2.73 9.10 -16.86
CA TRP A 18 2.25 7.73 -17.09
C TRP A 18 1.74 7.51 -18.53
N GLN A 19 1.42 8.58 -19.25
CA GLN A 19 0.95 8.54 -20.65
C GLN A 19 2.10 8.35 -21.65
N ARG A 20 3.36 8.43 -21.22
CA ARG A 20 4.50 8.20 -22.12
C ARG A 20 4.47 6.79 -22.70
N ARG A 21 4.85 6.67 -23.97
CA ARG A 21 4.86 5.40 -24.71
C ARG A 21 5.62 4.32 -23.92
N GLY A 22 4.97 3.17 -23.73
CA GLY A 22 5.53 2.00 -23.08
C GLY A 22 5.60 2.08 -21.54
N TYR A 23 5.06 3.11 -20.89
CA TYR A 23 4.93 3.13 -19.43
C TYR A 23 3.97 2.04 -18.97
N LEU A 24 2.74 2.04 -19.49
CA LEU A 24 1.71 1.10 -19.05
C LEU A 24 2.13 -0.35 -19.23
N GLY A 25 2.65 -0.73 -20.40
CA GLY A 25 3.08 -2.10 -20.68
C GLY A 25 4.29 -2.60 -19.86
N LYS A 26 4.99 -1.72 -19.15
CA LYS A 26 6.08 -2.12 -18.22
C LYS A 26 5.57 -2.44 -16.82
N ILE A 27 4.37 -2.00 -16.48
CA ILE A 27 3.86 -1.96 -15.10
C ILE A 27 2.58 -2.78 -14.95
N PHE A 28 1.70 -2.66 -15.94
CA PHE A 28 0.33 -3.18 -15.88
C PHE A 28 0.13 -4.35 -16.86
N THR A 29 -0.64 -5.34 -16.43
CA THR A 29 -1.12 -6.43 -17.29
C THR A 29 -2.09 -5.89 -18.35
N ALA A 30 -2.44 -6.70 -19.35
CA ALA A 30 -3.40 -6.29 -20.37
C ALA A 30 -4.78 -5.97 -19.76
N ALA A 31 -5.25 -6.80 -18.82
CA ALA A 31 -6.50 -6.57 -18.11
C ALA A 31 -6.47 -5.27 -17.28
N GLU A 32 -5.35 -4.98 -16.62
CA GLU A 32 -5.17 -3.71 -15.89
C GLU A 32 -5.13 -2.50 -16.82
N GLN A 33 -4.55 -2.62 -18.02
CA GLN A 33 -4.58 -1.56 -19.03
C GLN A 33 -5.99 -1.30 -19.53
N GLU A 34 -6.80 -2.34 -19.73
CA GLU A 34 -8.22 -2.21 -20.07
C GLU A 34 -8.98 -1.49 -18.95
N MET A 35 -8.72 -1.83 -17.68
CA MET A 35 -9.29 -1.12 -16.53
C MET A 35 -8.91 0.37 -16.53
N ILE A 36 -7.65 0.70 -16.81
CA ILE A 36 -7.17 2.09 -16.90
C ILE A 36 -7.88 2.83 -18.04
N CYS A 37 -7.96 2.24 -19.22
CA CYS A 37 -8.58 2.86 -20.39
C CYS A 37 -10.10 3.03 -20.25
N GLY A 38 -10.77 2.13 -19.53
CA GLY A 38 -12.21 2.18 -19.29
C GLY A 38 -12.64 2.99 -18.08
N ALA A 39 -11.72 3.45 -17.25
CA ALA A 39 -12.03 4.22 -16.05
C ALA A 39 -12.53 5.64 -16.37
N SER A 40 -13.43 6.17 -15.54
CA SER A 40 -13.87 7.57 -15.65
C SER A 40 -12.71 8.54 -15.47
N GLU A 41 -11.80 8.23 -14.55
CA GLU A 41 -10.56 8.98 -14.30
C GLU A 41 -9.35 8.04 -14.46
N PRO A 42 -8.80 7.90 -15.69
CA PRO A 42 -7.70 6.97 -15.97
C PRO A 42 -6.45 7.20 -15.12
N SER A 43 -6.12 8.46 -14.82
CA SER A 43 -4.96 8.79 -13.97
C SER A 43 -5.14 8.24 -12.55
N ASP A 44 -6.34 8.36 -11.99
CA ASP A 44 -6.62 7.82 -10.66
C ASP A 44 -6.55 6.29 -10.65
N MET A 45 -7.03 5.64 -11.71
CA MET A 45 -6.93 4.18 -11.87
C MET A 45 -5.47 3.71 -11.96
N VAL A 46 -4.61 4.44 -12.67
CA VAL A 46 -3.16 4.15 -12.73
C VAL A 46 -2.57 4.13 -11.32
N TRP A 47 -2.86 5.16 -10.52
CA TRP A 47 -2.27 5.31 -9.19
C TRP A 47 -2.90 4.37 -8.15
N LEU A 48 -4.18 4.04 -8.30
CA LEU A 48 -4.84 2.96 -7.55
C LEU A 48 -4.12 1.63 -7.78
N LEU A 49 -4.02 1.18 -9.03
CA LEU A 49 -3.41 -0.10 -9.37
C LEU A 49 -1.92 -0.14 -9.00
N TRP A 50 -1.19 0.95 -9.20
CA TRP A 50 0.20 1.08 -8.76
C TRP A 50 0.34 0.86 -7.24
N SER A 51 -0.44 1.59 -6.44
CA SER A 51 -0.36 1.49 -4.98
C SER A 51 -0.78 0.11 -4.45
N CYS A 52 -1.73 -0.57 -5.12
CA CYS A 52 -2.06 -1.98 -4.83
C CYS A 52 -0.86 -2.90 -5.00
N LYS A 53 -0.13 -2.77 -6.12
CA LYS A 53 1.05 -3.60 -6.42
C LYS A 53 2.18 -3.32 -5.43
N GLU A 54 2.47 -2.06 -5.12
CA GLU A 54 3.50 -1.67 -4.13
C GLU A 54 3.17 -2.18 -2.72
N ALA A 55 1.90 -2.08 -2.30
CA ALA A 55 1.46 -2.59 -1.00
C ALA A 55 1.66 -4.13 -0.90
N ALA A 56 1.32 -4.88 -1.94
CA ALA A 56 1.56 -6.32 -2.00
C ALA A 56 3.06 -6.67 -2.08
N TYR A 57 3.83 -5.92 -2.89
CA TYR A 57 5.28 -6.08 -3.00
C TYR A 57 5.97 -5.90 -1.65
N LYS A 58 5.56 -4.92 -0.83
CA LYS A 58 6.09 -4.78 0.53
C LYS A 58 5.88 -6.03 1.38
N ILE A 59 4.76 -6.73 1.24
CA ILE A 59 4.55 -8.02 1.91
C ILE A 59 5.52 -9.08 1.39
N VAL A 60 5.64 -9.21 0.06
CA VAL A 60 6.52 -10.20 -0.58
C VAL A 60 7.98 -9.97 -0.19
N ASN A 61 8.46 -8.74 -0.26
CA ASN A 61 9.81 -8.35 0.14
C ASN A 61 10.06 -8.68 1.63
N ARG A 62 9.11 -8.38 2.52
CA ARG A 62 9.24 -8.72 3.97
C ARG A 62 9.31 -10.22 4.24
N VAL A 63 8.66 -11.05 3.42
CA VAL A 63 8.62 -12.50 3.60
C VAL A 63 9.84 -13.18 2.97
N THR A 64 10.35 -12.65 1.85
CA THR A 64 11.39 -13.29 1.05
C THR A 64 12.77 -12.64 1.20
N ASN A 65 12.83 -11.40 1.69
CA ASN A 65 14.00 -10.53 1.71
C ASN A 65 14.61 -10.26 0.31
N VAL A 66 13.86 -10.54 -0.76
CA VAL A 66 14.29 -10.32 -2.15
C VAL A 66 13.83 -8.95 -2.61
N ARG A 67 14.80 -8.08 -2.92
CA ARG A 67 14.56 -6.70 -3.37
C ARG A 67 14.50 -6.61 -4.90
N VAL A 68 13.68 -7.45 -5.52
CA VAL A 68 13.41 -7.43 -6.97
C VAL A 68 11.93 -7.13 -7.16
N TYR A 69 11.64 -5.99 -7.79
CA TYR A 69 10.28 -5.61 -8.11
C TYR A 69 10.01 -5.75 -9.61
N ASN A 70 9.10 -6.66 -9.96
CA ASN A 70 8.56 -6.80 -11.30
C ASN A 70 7.04 -6.57 -11.25
N PRO A 71 6.55 -5.34 -11.48
CA PRO A 71 5.15 -4.97 -11.25
C PRO A 71 4.15 -5.76 -12.08
N VAL A 72 4.54 -6.24 -13.27
CA VAL A 72 3.66 -7.06 -14.13
C VAL A 72 3.37 -8.44 -13.51
N LYS A 73 4.20 -8.91 -12.57
CA LYS A 73 3.94 -10.16 -11.83
C LYS A 73 2.93 -10.03 -10.69
N PHE A 74 2.52 -8.82 -10.36
CA PHE A 74 1.52 -8.54 -9.33
C PHE A 74 0.20 -8.22 -10.01
N ASP A 75 -0.64 -9.22 -10.25
CA ASP A 75 -1.89 -9.04 -10.99
C ASP A 75 -3.01 -8.56 -10.06
N CYS A 76 -3.53 -7.36 -10.30
CA CYS A 76 -4.54 -6.72 -9.46
C CYS A 76 -5.95 -6.97 -10.01
N THR A 77 -6.85 -7.43 -9.15
CA THR A 77 -8.28 -7.57 -9.43
C THR A 77 -9.08 -6.73 -8.44
N LEU A 78 -9.89 -5.80 -8.95
CA LEU A 78 -10.84 -5.02 -8.15
C LEU A 78 -12.12 -5.85 -7.94
N LEU A 79 -12.65 -5.88 -6.72
CA LEU A 79 -13.82 -6.71 -6.37
C LEU A 79 -15.04 -5.88 -5.97
N HIS A 80 -14.86 -4.85 -5.15
CA HIS A 80 -15.95 -3.99 -4.70
C HIS A 80 -15.50 -2.54 -4.65
N GLN A 81 -16.42 -1.63 -4.99
CA GLN A 81 -16.22 -0.19 -4.85
C GLN A 81 -17.43 0.40 -4.12
N GLN A 82 -17.17 1.12 -3.03
CA GLN A 82 -18.18 1.85 -2.27
C GLN A 82 -17.70 3.27 -2.01
N GLY A 83 -18.34 4.24 -2.67
CA GLY A 83 -17.88 5.62 -2.63
C GLY A 83 -16.42 5.73 -3.09
N HIS A 84 -15.56 6.16 -2.18
CA HIS A 84 -14.11 6.33 -2.43
C HIS A 84 -13.25 5.14 -1.97
N SER A 85 -13.88 4.08 -1.47
CA SER A 85 -13.18 2.87 -1.03
C SER A 85 -13.27 1.78 -2.10
N VAL A 86 -12.14 1.13 -2.38
CA VAL A 86 -12.04 0.00 -3.31
C VAL A 86 -11.39 -1.18 -2.59
N THR A 87 -11.96 -2.36 -2.71
CA THR A 87 -11.36 -3.61 -2.23
C THR A 87 -11.08 -4.55 -3.38
N GLY A 88 -10.12 -5.45 -3.17
CA GLY A 88 -9.77 -6.44 -4.17
C GLY A 88 -8.66 -7.37 -3.72
N LYS A 89 -8.03 -8.02 -4.70
CA LYS A 89 -6.91 -8.95 -4.48
C LYS A 89 -5.77 -8.66 -5.45
N ILE A 90 -4.54 -8.85 -4.95
CA ILE A 90 -3.33 -8.92 -5.77
C ILE A 90 -2.83 -10.36 -5.77
N PHE A 91 -2.65 -10.93 -6.95
CA PHE A 91 -2.07 -12.25 -7.14
C PHE A 91 -0.59 -12.12 -7.52
N HIS A 92 0.26 -12.89 -6.84
CA HIS A 92 1.68 -12.99 -7.16
C HIS A 92 2.13 -14.42 -6.90
N GLU A 93 2.60 -15.08 -7.96
CA GLU A 93 2.89 -16.53 -7.94
C GLU A 93 1.67 -17.34 -7.46
N SER A 94 1.83 -18.21 -6.46
CA SER A 94 0.75 -19.04 -5.91
C SER A 94 0.07 -18.39 -4.68
N LYS A 95 0.21 -17.08 -4.50
CA LYS A 95 -0.30 -16.36 -3.33
C LYS A 95 -1.23 -15.22 -3.75
N SER A 96 -2.19 -14.91 -2.89
CA SER A 96 -3.09 -13.77 -3.01
C SER A 96 -3.00 -12.88 -1.78
N TYR A 97 -3.07 -11.57 -1.99
CA TYR A 97 -3.07 -10.55 -0.95
C TYR A 97 -4.33 -9.71 -1.09
N ALA A 98 -5.17 -9.68 -0.06
CA ALA A 98 -6.34 -8.81 -0.08
C ALA A 98 -5.92 -7.37 0.18
N PHE A 99 -6.61 -6.41 -0.44
CA PHE A 99 -6.34 -4.99 -0.22
C PHE A 99 -7.62 -4.19 0.03
N ILE A 100 -7.44 -3.07 0.72
CA ILE A 100 -8.40 -1.97 0.81
C ILE A 100 -7.64 -0.72 0.37
N SER A 101 -8.22 0.05 -0.55
CA SER A 101 -7.69 1.34 -0.97
C SER A 101 -8.74 2.40 -0.71
N ASN A 102 -8.32 3.54 -0.15
CA ASN A 102 -9.18 4.69 0.05
C ASN A 102 -8.62 5.89 -0.68
N ARG A 103 -9.49 6.54 -1.45
CA ARG A 103 -9.24 7.85 -2.04
C ARG A 103 -9.79 8.94 -1.14
N GLN A 104 -8.93 9.86 -0.72
CA GLN A 104 -9.33 11.08 -0.02
C GLN A 104 -8.59 12.26 -0.62
N ASP A 105 -9.31 13.27 -1.06
CA ASP A 105 -8.75 14.46 -1.72
C ASP A 105 -7.78 14.11 -2.86
N SER A 106 -6.50 14.46 -2.71
CA SER A 106 -5.42 14.14 -3.65
C SER A 106 -4.56 12.97 -3.18
N CYS A 107 -5.09 12.09 -2.32
CA CYS A 107 -4.36 10.95 -1.76
C CYS A 107 -5.07 9.63 -2.08
N ILE A 108 -4.30 8.65 -2.53
CA ILE A 108 -4.69 7.23 -2.54
C ILE A 108 -3.85 6.52 -1.49
N HIS A 109 -4.47 5.92 -0.49
CA HIS A 109 -3.79 5.07 0.49
C HIS A 109 -4.32 3.65 0.38
N THR A 110 -3.43 2.72 0.04
CA THR A 110 -3.74 1.30 -0.11
C THR A 110 -3.06 0.48 0.96
N VAL A 111 -3.82 -0.42 1.59
CA VAL A 111 -3.35 -1.36 2.60
C VAL A 111 -3.60 -2.78 2.10
N ALA A 112 -2.56 -3.60 2.06
CA ALA A 112 -2.62 -5.01 1.71
C ALA A 112 -2.32 -5.90 2.92
N VAL A 113 -2.96 -7.07 2.96
CA VAL A 113 -2.78 -8.09 3.99
C VAL A 113 -2.60 -9.48 3.37
N ALA A 114 -1.80 -10.31 4.03
CA ALA A 114 -1.63 -11.72 3.63
C ALA A 114 -2.88 -12.58 3.92
N HIS A 115 -3.69 -12.20 4.89
CA HIS A 115 -4.96 -12.87 5.23
C HIS A 115 -6.01 -11.81 5.58
N GLU A 116 -7.21 -11.93 5.01
CA GLU A 116 -8.30 -10.95 5.15
C GLU A 116 -8.67 -10.67 6.61
N ILE A 117 -8.64 -11.70 7.47
CA ILE A 117 -8.90 -11.58 8.92
C ILE A 117 -7.99 -10.54 9.61
N PHE A 118 -6.85 -10.18 9.01
CA PHE A 118 -5.99 -9.18 9.61
C PHE A 118 -6.57 -7.78 9.59
N PHE A 119 -7.47 -7.44 8.64
CA PHE A 119 -8.03 -6.08 8.56
C PHE A 119 -8.73 -5.63 9.85
N ASP A 120 -9.45 -6.53 10.53
CA ASP A 120 -10.14 -6.23 11.79
C ASP A 120 -9.18 -5.87 12.92
N SER A 121 -7.92 -6.29 12.79
CA SER A 121 -6.85 -6.09 13.76
C SER A 121 -5.87 -4.96 13.41
N LEU A 122 -6.17 -4.10 12.43
CA LEU A 122 -5.29 -3.00 12.04
C LEU A 122 -5.71 -1.65 12.59
N ASP A 123 -4.72 -0.86 13.00
CA ASP A 123 -4.82 0.59 13.05
C ASP A 123 -4.23 1.15 11.75
N ILE A 124 -4.98 2.00 11.06
CA ILE A 124 -4.58 2.64 9.80
C ILE A 124 -4.63 4.15 10.00
N TYR A 125 -3.51 4.81 9.76
CA TYR A 125 -3.39 6.26 9.73
C TYR A 125 -3.10 6.74 8.31
N THR A 126 -3.78 7.81 7.92
CA THR A 126 -3.55 8.56 6.68
C THR A 126 -3.59 10.04 7.04
N GLY A 127 -2.58 10.81 6.66
CA GLY A 127 -2.60 12.25 6.91
C GLY A 127 -1.41 12.98 6.32
N SER A 128 -1.48 14.32 6.34
CA SER A 128 -0.44 15.20 5.80
C SER A 128 0.60 15.63 6.83
N SER A 129 0.51 15.12 8.05
CA SER A 129 1.48 15.35 9.12
C SER A 129 2.12 14.04 9.55
N TRP A 130 3.38 14.10 10.00
CA TRP A 130 3.98 12.93 10.63
C TRP A 130 3.16 12.59 11.89
N PRO A 131 2.70 11.35 12.06
CA PRO A 131 1.83 11.01 13.18
C PRO A 131 2.64 10.85 14.47
N ILE A 132 3.20 11.96 14.98
CA ILE A 132 4.04 12.00 16.20
C ILE A 132 3.33 11.28 17.36
N HIS A 133 2.03 11.52 17.52
CA HIS A 133 1.18 10.88 18.52
C HIS A 133 1.09 9.35 18.44
N LEU A 134 1.36 8.73 17.29
CA LEU A 134 1.41 7.27 17.16
C LEU A 134 2.74 6.67 17.64
N PHE A 135 3.74 7.53 17.91
CA PHE A 135 5.09 7.17 18.31
C PHE A 135 5.54 7.84 19.62
N GLU A 136 4.67 8.59 20.30
CA GLU A 136 5.01 9.44 21.46
C GLU A 136 5.70 8.68 22.60
N GLU A 137 5.53 7.36 22.69
CA GLU A 137 6.19 6.50 23.68
C GLU A 137 7.16 5.47 23.07
N CYS A 138 7.17 5.31 21.74
CA CYS A 138 7.83 4.18 21.08
C CYS A 138 8.61 4.65 19.84
N ALA A 139 9.94 4.58 19.91
CA ALA A 139 10.80 4.90 18.77
C ALA A 139 10.53 3.93 17.61
N LEU A 140 10.46 4.47 16.39
CA LEU A 140 10.45 3.66 15.17
C LEU A 140 11.82 3.00 14.99
N MET A 141 11.86 1.68 15.04
CA MET A 141 13.07 0.88 14.88
C MET A 141 13.00 0.06 13.60
N LYS A 142 14.16 -0.45 13.16
CA LYS A 142 14.26 -1.41 12.06
C LYS A 142 15.02 -2.63 12.53
N ASN A 143 14.57 -3.81 12.12
CA ASN A 143 15.33 -5.04 12.37
C ASN A 143 16.51 -5.17 11.38
N GLN A 144 17.27 -6.27 11.49
CA GLN A 144 18.42 -6.56 10.62
C GLN A 144 18.09 -6.59 9.12
N ASP A 145 16.84 -6.88 8.74
CA ASP A 145 16.36 -6.92 7.36
C ASP A 145 15.82 -5.56 6.88
N GLY A 146 15.84 -4.54 7.74
CA GLY A 146 15.32 -3.20 7.47
C GLY A 146 13.80 -3.07 7.61
N ILE A 147 13.13 -4.07 8.18
CA ILE A 147 11.67 -4.06 8.39
C ILE A 147 11.36 -3.19 9.61
N PRO A 148 10.48 -2.18 9.46
CA PRO A 148 10.16 -1.28 10.56
C PRO A 148 9.23 -1.93 11.59
N TYR A 149 9.47 -1.63 12.86
CA TYR A 149 8.62 -1.99 13.98
C TYR A 149 8.62 -0.88 15.04
N ILE A 150 7.61 -0.87 15.90
CA ILE A 150 7.56 -0.08 17.13
C ILE A 150 7.61 -1.04 18.32
N MET A 151 8.17 -0.62 19.44
CA MET A 151 8.07 -1.41 20.68
C MET A 151 6.66 -1.25 21.26
N ASN A 152 6.11 -2.28 21.86
CA ASN A 152 4.88 -2.17 22.65
C ASN A 152 5.28 -1.74 24.06
N CYS A 153 4.80 -0.58 24.52
CA CYS A 153 5.13 -0.03 25.84
C CYS A 153 4.60 -0.87 27.03
N TYR A 154 3.64 -1.78 26.79
CA TYR A 154 3.09 -2.63 27.85
C TYR A 154 3.88 -3.91 28.10
N ASN A 155 4.54 -4.47 27.08
CA ASN A 155 5.16 -5.79 27.17
C ASN A 155 6.52 -5.91 26.46
N ASP A 156 7.09 -4.79 26.00
CA ASP A 156 8.36 -4.70 25.29
C ASP A 156 8.46 -5.63 24.06
N SER A 157 7.32 -6.02 23.47
CA SER A 157 7.33 -6.82 22.25
C SER A 157 7.38 -5.94 20.99
N PRO A 158 8.11 -6.36 19.94
CA PRO A 158 8.13 -5.63 18.69
C PRO A 158 6.80 -5.80 17.94
N VAL A 159 6.15 -4.68 17.62
CA VAL A 159 4.94 -4.62 16.80
C VAL A 159 5.34 -4.21 15.38
N PRO A 160 5.20 -5.10 14.37
CA PRO A 160 5.50 -4.76 12.99
C PRO A 160 4.62 -3.62 12.50
N VAL A 161 5.24 -2.64 11.83
CA VAL A 161 4.53 -1.52 11.20
C VAL A 161 4.81 -1.49 9.69
N SER A 162 3.94 -0.84 8.94
CA SER A 162 4.16 -0.48 7.55
C SER A 162 3.99 1.01 7.40
N ILE A 163 4.97 1.65 6.75
CA ILE A 163 5.02 3.10 6.60
C ILE A 163 5.24 3.40 5.12
N SER A 164 4.52 4.41 4.64
CA SER A 164 4.59 4.95 3.29
C SER A 164 4.55 6.47 3.35
N HIS A 165 5.23 7.10 2.42
CA HIS A 165 5.25 8.55 2.28
C HIS A 165 5.36 8.92 0.81
N HIS A 166 4.54 9.86 0.36
CA HIS A 166 4.63 10.46 -0.97
C HIS A 166 4.05 11.87 -0.91
N GLY A 167 4.79 12.85 -1.44
CA GLY A 167 4.40 14.26 -1.38
C GLY A 167 4.15 14.72 0.05
N GLU A 168 2.97 15.25 0.31
CA GLU A 168 2.61 15.72 1.66
C GLU A 168 2.04 14.60 2.54
N TYR A 169 1.76 13.41 1.99
CA TYR A 169 1.00 12.38 2.69
C TYR A 169 1.86 11.28 3.30
N TYR A 170 1.44 10.85 4.49
CA TYR A 170 1.99 9.73 5.25
C TYR A 170 0.90 8.68 5.47
N GLY A 171 1.27 7.42 5.26
CA GLY A 171 0.44 6.26 5.56
C GLY A 171 1.14 5.37 6.57
N LEU A 172 0.47 5.07 7.69
CA LEU A 172 0.98 4.11 8.69
C LEU A 172 -0.06 3.02 8.93
N VAL A 173 0.42 1.77 8.98
CA VAL A 173 -0.39 0.60 9.32
C VAL A 173 0.33 -0.19 10.38
N ARG A 174 -0.36 -0.51 11.48
CA ARG A 174 0.14 -1.39 12.54
C ARG A 174 -0.95 -2.35 12.97
N LYS A 175 -0.57 -3.44 13.64
CA LYS A 175 -1.55 -4.24 14.37
C LYS A 175 -2.03 -3.46 15.61
N LYS A 176 -3.32 -3.56 15.92
CA LYS A 176 -3.90 -3.10 17.19
C LYS A 176 -3.12 -3.72 18.34
N ALA A 177 -2.85 -2.92 19.38
CA ALA A 177 -2.35 -3.46 20.63
C ALA A 177 -3.42 -4.41 21.19
N GLN A 178 -3.02 -5.66 21.47
CA GLN A 178 -3.83 -6.51 22.34
C GLN A 178 -3.64 -5.97 23.75
N LEU A 179 -4.72 -5.44 24.34
CA LEU A 179 -4.80 -5.07 25.75
C LEU A 179 -4.68 -6.30 26.64
#